data_AF-A0A842L943-F1
#
_entry.id   AF-A0A842L943-F1
#
_cell.length_a   1.000
_cell.length_b   1.000
_cell.length_c   1.000
_cell.angle_alpha   90.00
_cell.angle_beta   90.00
_cell.angle_gamma   90.00
#
_symmetry.space_group_name_H-M   'P 1'
#
loop_
_entity.id
_entity.type
_entity.pdbx_description
1 polymer ?
#
loop_
_entity_poly.entity_id
_entity_poly.type
_entity_poly.pdbx_seq_one_letter_code
_entity_poly.pdbx_strand_id
1 'polypeptide(L)'
;KTEMGKPSKRSINLVQLLKNATESMGVRKLEEIKGVEGMISHDKFPEPLEKGVLRAKNDVFTFKDATIRHDSTDLPLTHFKPSEIGVTIEKLKELGYKTDFQGEPLKDEDQIVELKVQDVVISKECAHYLMKVASFVDDLLENFYGLERFYNIRGQEDLIGHLIIGLAPHTSAGVLGRIIGFTEASACYAHPYFHSAKRRNCDSDEDAIILLLDALLNFSKTYLPSSRGGSMDAPLVISSRIDPEEIDDESHNIDTMDSLPLAFYEKTLEYAKPSKVAVLIDNVKKRLGTPRQYKGLMFSHDTSNINSGPKTCLYKMLPTMKEKVNSQIELAEKIRAVDQRRVVEGVLISHFLPDMMGNIRAFTKQKVRCTRCNRKYRRIPLTGKCKCGGNLVLTVSKGSVIKYLEISKELAGKYPIDPYLMQRINILEFGVNSLFESDKSRQSSLDLFL
;
A
#
# COMPACT_ATOMS: atom_id res chain seq x y z
N LYS A 1 23.50 16.33 30.58
CA LYS A 1 22.92 17.01 29.41
C LYS A 1 23.62 16.47 28.17
N THR A 2 22.88 15.81 27.28
CA THR A 2 23.43 15.28 26.04
C THR A 2 23.44 16.41 25.02
N GLU A 3 24.61 16.92 24.66
CA GLU A 3 24.73 17.96 23.63
C GLU A 3 24.79 17.32 22.23
N MET A 4 23.96 17.80 21.31
CA MET A 4 23.98 17.34 19.93
C MET A 4 25.21 17.89 19.20
N GLY A 5 26.24 17.06 19.10
CA GLY A 5 27.45 17.37 18.33
C GLY A 5 27.25 17.15 16.83
N LYS A 6 28.15 17.73 16.02
CA LYS A 6 28.17 17.46 14.57
C LYS A 6 28.42 15.97 14.30
N PRO A 7 27.72 15.37 13.33
CA PRO A 7 27.90 13.95 13.00
C PRO A 7 29.33 13.69 12.52
N SER A 8 29.99 12.72 13.13
CA SER A 8 31.33 12.27 12.75
C SER A 8 31.39 10.74 12.66
N LYS A 9 32.32 10.20 11.86
CA LYS A 9 32.53 8.76 11.78
C LYS A 9 33.19 8.29 13.08
N ARG A 10 32.51 7.40 13.81
CA ARG A 10 32.98 6.84 15.09
C ARG A 10 32.98 5.32 15.03
N SER A 11 33.89 4.71 15.76
CA SER A 11 33.85 3.27 16.05
C SER A 11 32.96 3.06 17.27
N ILE A 12 31.91 2.25 17.12
CA ILE A 12 30.93 1.99 18.18
C ILE A 12 30.90 0.49 18.43
N ASN A 13 31.01 0.07 19.69
CA ASN A 13 30.83 -1.32 20.07
C ASN A 13 29.32 -1.63 20.19
N LEU A 14 28.70 -1.91 19.04
CA LEU A 14 27.28 -2.23 18.94
C LEU A 14 26.90 -3.47 19.75
N VAL A 15 27.78 -4.47 19.83
CA VAL A 15 27.51 -5.72 20.56
C VAL A 15 27.29 -5.44 22.04
N GLN A 16 28.15 -4.64 22.66
CA GLN A 16 28.02 -4.30 24.06
C GLN A 16 26.77 -3.42 24.32
N LEU A 17 26.52 -2.43 23.46
CA LEU A 17 25.37 -1.55 23.60
C LEU A 17 24.05 -2.33 23.47
N LEU A 18 23.98 -3.26 22.51
CA LEU A 18 22.79 -4.09 22.32
C LEU A 18 22.57 -5.05 23.49
N LYS A 19 23.65 -5.61 24.05
CA LYS A 19 23.59 -6.46 25.24
C LYS A 19 23.03 -5.69 26.43
N ASN A 20 23.55 -4.49 26.68
CA ASN A 20 23.06 -3.62 27.76
C ASN A 20 21.58 -3.24 27.56
N ALA A 21 21.19 -2.87 26.33
CA ALA A 21 19.80 -2.55 26.01
C ALA A 21 18.86 -3.75 26.25
N THR A 22 19.29 -4.94 25.83
CA THR A 22 18.52 -6.19 26.02
C THR A 22 18.35 -6.53 27.50
N GLU A 23 19.42 -6.40 28.29
CA GLU A 23 19.40 -6.61 29.74
C GLU A 23 18.51 -5.57 30.45
N SER A 24 18.59 -4.30 30.05
CA SER A 24 17.79 -3.23 30.66
C SER A 24 16.28 -3.42 30.45
N MET A 25 15.88 -3.96 29.30
CA MET A 25 14.48 -4.19 28.95
C MET A 25 13.96 -5.57 29.43
N GLY A 26 14.79 -6.37 30.10
CA GLY A 26 14.39 -7.69 30.60
C GLY A 26 14.01 -8.70 29.50
N VAL A 27 14.43 -8.47 28.25
CA VAL A 27 14.06 -9.30 27.10
C VAL A 27 15.04 -10.46 26.95
N ARG A 28 14.54 -11.66 26.66
CA ARG A 28 15.42 -12.81 26.34
C ARG A 28 16.16 -12.55 25.03
N LYS A 29 17.29 -13.24 24.85
CA LYS A 29 18.13 -13.10 23.66
C LYS A 29 17.31 -13.35 22.38
N LEU A 30 17.17 -12.32 21.55
CA LEU A 30 16.50 -12.36 20.26
C LEU A 30 17.44 -12.90 19.17
N GLU A 31 16.89 -13.56 18.15
CA GLU A 31 17.67 -14.16 17.05
C GLU A 31 18.20 -13.09 16.08
N GLU A 32 17.35 -12.12 15.71
CA GLU A 32 17.69 -11.08 14.75
C GLU A 32 17.10 -9.73 15.17
N ILE A 33 17.90 -8.67 15.07
CA ILE A 33 17.45 -7.27 15.20
C ILE A 33 17.97 -6.53 13.97
N LYS A 34 17.04 -6.06 13.13
CA LYS A 34 17.37 -5.33 11.90
C LYS A 34 17.61 -3.87 12.22
N GLY A 35 18.73 -3.34 11.72
CA GLY A 35 19.08 -1.92 11.81
C GLY A 35 19.22 -1.28 10.44
N VAL A 36 19.52 0.01 10.41
CA VAL A 36 19.82 0.74 9.16
C VAL A 36 21.30 0.62 8.81
N GLU A 37 21.63 0.51 7.51
CA GLU A 37 23.04 0.52 7.05
C GLU A 37 23.75 1.84 7.37
N GLY A 38 22.98 2.95 7.42
CA GLY A 38 23.48 4.26 7.81
C GLY A 38 22.36 5.28 7.99
N MET A 39 22.57 6.21 8.91
CA MET A 39 21.61 7.27 9.22
C MET A 39 21.50 8.26 8.04
N ILE A 40 20.27 8.48 7.57
CA ILE A 40 19.93 9.40 6.47
C ILE A 40 19.45 10.78 6.95
N SER A 41 19.24 10.94 8.26
CA SER A 41 18.86 12.23 8.84
C SER A 41 20.03 13.21 8.90
N HIS A 42 19.69 14.50 9.01
CA HIS A 42 20.68 15.58 9.06
C HIS A 42 21.62 15.43 10.27
N ASP A 43 21.05 15.22 11.45
CA ASP A 43 21.81 15.15 12.70
C ASP A 43 22.42 13.76 12.93
N LYS A 44 21.99 12.76 12.17
CA LYS A 44 22.35 11.34 12.33
C LYS A 44 22.21 10.86 13.79
N PHE A 45 21.23 11.41 14.50
CA PHE A 45 20.96 11.05 15.89
C PHE A 45 20.26 9.69 15.94
N PRO A 46 20.88 8.65 16.52
CA PRO A 46 20.31 7.31 16.54
C PRO A 46 19.13 7.24 17.50
N GLU A 47 18.16 6.39 17.18
CA GLU A 47 17.12 6.01 18.14
C GLU A 47 17.71 5.12 19.25
N PRO A 48 17.23 5.20 20.50
CA PRO A 48 17.62 4.29 21.57
C PRO A 48 17.42 2.82 21.17
N LEU A 49 18.43 1.98 21.45
CA LEU A 49 18.43 0.57 21.04
C LEU A 49 17.35 -0.24 21.77
N GLU A 50 16.99 0.18 22.97
CA GLU A 50 15.92 -0.38 23.80
C GLU A 50 14.60 -0.44 23.02
N LYS A 51 14.26 0.63 22.29
CA LYS A 51 13.08 0.65 21.41
C LYS A 51 13.20 -0.39 20.30
N GLY A 52 14.38 -0.51 19.68
CA GLY A 52 14.65 -1.54 18.67
C GLY A 52 14.50 -2.97 19.19
N VAL A 53 14.94 -3.24 20.42
CA VAL A 53 14.78 -4.56 21.09
C VAL A 53 13.30 -4.86 21.31
N LEU A 54 12.52 -3.89 21.82
CA LEU A 54 11.09 -4.07 22.06
C LEU A 54 10.29 -4.25 20.75
N ARG A 55 10.70 -3.59 19.67
CA ARG A 55 10.10 -3.81 18.35
C ARG A 55 10.38 -5.20 17.79
N ALA A 56 11.62 -5.67 17.92
CA ALA A 56 11.98 -7.02 17.51
C ALA A 56 11.30 -8.09 18.38
N LYS A 57 11.11 -7.86 19.68
CA LYS A 57 10.32 -8.73 20.58
C LYS A 57 8.87 -8.88 20.10
N ASN A 58 8.26 -7.79 19.66
CA ASN A 58 6.85 -7.75 19.24
C ASN A 58 6.64 -7.95 17.73
N ASP A 59 7.71 -8.20 16.96
CA ASP A 59 7.66 -8.40 15.50
C ASP A 59 6.96 -7.24 14.76
N VAL A 60 7.38 -6.00 15.07
CA VAL A 60 6.88 -4.77 14.44
C VAL A 60 8.02 -4.00 13.77
N PHE A 61 7.70 -3.32 12.67
CA PHE A 61 8.69 -2.64 11.82
C PHE A 61 8.48 -1.12 11.81
N THR A 62 9.59 -0.39 11.93
CA THR A 62 9.58 1.08 11.88
C THR A 62 9.65 1.62 10.48
N PHE A 63 8.99 2.75 10.25
CA PHE A 63 9.25 3.61 9.12
C PHE A 63 10.38 4.63 9.40
N LYS A 64 10.71 5.47 8.40
CA LYS A 64 11.86 6.39 8.43
C LYS A 64 11.80 7.44 9.55
N ASP A 65 10.60 7.74 10.02
CA ASP A 65 10.32 8.70 11.08
C ASP A 65 10.13 8.05 12.47
N ALA A 66 10.45 6.75 12.57
CA ALA A 66 10.33 5.88 13.74
C ALA A 66 8.90 5.50 14.17
N THR A 67 7.88 5.94 13.43
CA THR A 67 6.50 5.47 13.60
C THR A 67 6.31 4.08 13.01
N ILE A 68 5.28 3.37 13.47
CA ILE A 68 4.87 2.08 12.91
C ILE A 68 3.56 2.28 12.16
N ARG A 69 3.58 1.93 10.86
CA ARG A 69 2.45 2.13 9.96
C ARG A 69 2.00 0.82 9.33
N HIS A 70 0.70 0.75 9.06
CA HIS A 70 0.09 -0.29 8.25
C HIS A 70 -0.54 0.36 7.02
N ASP A 71 -0.04 0.00 5.83
CA ASP A 71 -0.57 0.53 4.58
C ASP A 71 -1.82 -0.26 4.17
N SER A 72 -2.89 0.41 3.77
CA SER A 72 -4.16 -0.22 3.38
C SER A 72 -4.85 0.57 2.29
N THR A 73 -5.45 -0.13 1.33
CA THR A 73 -6.25 0.51 0.28
C THR A 73 -7.46 1.21 0.89
N ASP A 74 -7.68 2.45 0.49
CA ASP A 74 -8.81 3.24 0.97
C ASP A 74 -10.09 2.89 0.22
N LEU A 75 -11.20 2.74 0.95
CA LEU A 75 -12.53 2.55 0.36
C LEU A 75 -13.54 3.46 1.06
N PRO A 76 -14.40 4.18 0.32
CA PRO A 76 -15.41 5.04 0.92
C PRO A 76 -16.58 4.20 1.47
N LEU A 77 -17.06 4.57 2.66
CA LEU A 77 -18.25 4.01 3.29
C LEU A 77 -18.99 5.11 4.04
N THR A 78 -20.30 5.25 3.81
CA THR A 78 -21.14 6.22 4.54
C THR A 78 -22.08 5.55 5.53
N HIS A 79 -22.46 4.30 5.27
CA HIS A 79 -23.42 3.54 6.05
C HIS A 79 -22.91 2.11 6.23
N PHE A 80 -23.24 1.47 7.36
CA PHE A 80 -22.85 0.10 7.64
C PHE A 80 -23.90 -0.61 8.49
N LYS A 81 -23.94 -1.93 8.45
CA LYS A 81 -24.69 -2.76 9.40
C LYS A 81 -23.74 -3.23 10.52
N PRO A 82 -24.14 -3.20 11.80
CA PRO A 82 -23.34 -3.75 12.89
C PRO A 82 -22.81 -5.18 12.62
N SER A 83 -23.64 -6.02 12.00
CA SER A 83 -23.29 -7.41 11.62
C SER A 83 -22.14 -7.49 10.61
N GLU A 84 -21.96 -6.48 9.76
CA GLU A 84 -20.89 -6.44 8.74
C GLU A 84 -19.51 -6.13 9.32
N ILE A 85 -19.47 -5.35 10.39
CA ILE A 85 -18.22 -4.87 11.02
C ILE A 85 -17.84 -5.68 12.26
N GLY A 86 -18.69 -6.66 12.64
CA GLY A 86 -18.46 -7.57 13.75
C GLY A 86 -18.51 -6.90 15.13
N VAL A 87 -19.41 -5.94 15.33
CA VAL A 87 -19.50 -5.17 16.57
C VAL A 87 -20.90 -5.23 17.18
N THR A 88 -20.96 -5.45 18.50
CA THR A 88 -22.22 -5.52 19.23
C THR A 88 -22.91 -4.16 19.29
N ILE A 89 -24.24 -4.18 19.32
CA ILE A 89 -25.07 -2.97 19.44
C ILE A 89 -24.73 -2.19 20.72
N GLU A 90 -24.45 -2.87 21.82
CA GLU A 90 -24.08 -2.25 23.09
C GLU A 90 -22.80 -1.42 22.94
N LYS A 91 -21.79 -1.97 22.26
CA LYS A 91 -20.53 -1.26 21.98
C LYS A 91 -20.75 -0.05 21.07
N LEU A 92 -21.58 -0.19 20.04
CA LEU A 92 -21.94 0.95 19.17
C LEU A 92 -22.66 2.05 19.96
N LYS A 93 -23.54 1.71 20.90
CA LYS A 93 -24.20 2.66 21.80
C LYS A 93 -23.20 3.40 22.68
N GLU A 94 -22.18 2.72 23.23
CA GLU A 94 -21.07 3.35 23.96
C GLU A 94 -20.29 4.34 23.08
N LEU A 95 -20.05 4.01 21.81
CA LEU A 95 -19.39 4.89 20.83
C LEU A 95 -20.28 6.06 20.37
N GLY A 96 -21.53 6.10 20.84
CA GLY A 96 -22.50 7.16 20.63
C GLY A 96 -23.38 6.98 19.39
N TYR A 97 -23.54 5.76 18.88
CA TYR A 97 -24.53 5.42 17.86
C TYR A 97 -25.85 5.01 18.52
N LYS A 98 -26.87 5.87 18.42
CA LYS A 98 -28.14 5.69 19.15
C LYS A 98 -29.30 5.30 18.24
N THR A 99 -29.28 5.80 17.02
CA THR A 99 -30.33 5.62 16.02
C THR A 99 -29.71 5.12 14.72
N ASP A 100 -30.52 4.45 13.93
CA ASP A 100 -30.19 4.11 12.54
C ASP A 100 -30.32 5.33 11.62
N PHE A 101 -30.12 5.12 10.32
CA PHE A 101 -30.19 6.17 9.30
C PHE A 101 -31.59 6.79 9.12
N GLN A 102 -32.65 6.08 9.52
CA GLN A 102 -34.04 6.55 9.46
C GLN A 102 -34.47 7.29 10.74
N GLY A 103 -33.65 7.25 11.78
CA GLY A 103 -33.91 7.87 13.07
C GLY A 103 -34.56 6.93 14.08
N GLU A 104 -34.73 5.64 13.75
CA GLU A 104 -35.26 4.64 14.66
C GLU A 104 -34.19 4.19 15.66
N PRO A 105 -34.56 3.83 16.91
CA PRO A 105 -33.58 3.38 17.91
C PRO A 105 -32.84 2.11 17.46
N LEU A 106 -31.52 2.08 17.65
CA LEU A 106 -30.68 0.93 17.31
C LEU A 106 -30.95 -0.26 18.24
N LYS A 107 -31.52 -1.34 17.69
CA LYS A 107 -31.96 -2.54 18.40
C LYS A 107 -31.57 -3.85 17.70
N ASP A 108 -31.32 -3.81 16.40
CA ASP A 108 -30.98 -4.97 15.57
C ASP A 108 -29.59 -4.80 14.94
N GLU A 109 -28.89 -5.91 14.71
CA GLU A 109 -27.56 -5.94 14.11
C GLU A 109 -27.60 -5.75 12.58
N ASP A 110 -28.77 -5.92 11.96
CA ASP A 110 -28.98 -5.72 10.53
C ASP A 110 -29.55 -4.34 10.19
N GLN A 111 -29.78 -3.48 11.19
CA GLN A 111 -30.11 -2.07 10.96
C GLN A 111 -28.93 -1.32 10.35
N ILE A 112 -29.21 -0.47 9.36
CA ILE A 112 -28.19 0.33 8.69
C ILE A 112 -27.94 1.61 9.49
N VAL A 113 -26.68 1.88 9.85
CA VAL A 113 -26.29 3.03 10.66
C VAL A 113 -25.43 3.97 9.83
N GLU A 114 -25.69 5.28 9.93
CA GLU A 114 -24.86 6.31 9.30
C GLU A 114 -23.50 6.41 10.01
N LEU A 115 -22.41 6.20 9.29
CA LEU A 115 -21.03 6.27 9.77
C LEU A 115 -20.67 7.70 10.13
N LYS A 116 -20.14 7.91 11.35
CA LYS A 116 -19.61 9.22 11.73
C LYS A 116 -18.32 9.53 10.97
N VAL A 117 -18.13 10.80 10.66
CA VAL A 117 -17.09 11.29 9.73
C VAL A 117 -15.65 10.84 10.02
N GLN A 118 -15.26 10.67 11.30
CA GLN A 118 -13.89 10.26 11.68
C GLN A 118 -13.85 8.81 12.21
N ASP A 119 -14.94 8.06 12.10
CA ASP A 119 -14.95 6.66 12.47
C ASP A 119 -14.51 5.80 11.27
N VAL A 120 -13.70 4.77 11.54
CA VAL A 120 -13.10 3.91 10.52
C VAL A 120 -13.33 2.44 10.82
N VAL A 121 -13.45 1.64 9.77
CA VAL A 121 -13.54 0.18 9.83
C VAL A 121 -12.29 -0.37 9.13
N ILE A 122 -11.42 -1.00 9.90
CA ILE A 122 -10.10 -1.46 9.42
C ILE A 122 -10.14 -2.95 9.06
N SER A 123 -9.23 -3.41 8.20
CA SER A 123 -9.14 -4.84 7.90
C SER A 123 -8.70 -5.65 9.13
N LYS A 124 -9.10 -6.93 9.19
CA LYS A 124 -8.60 -7.86 10.23
C LYS A 124 -7.08 -7.99 10.23
N GLU A 125 -6.46 -7.95 9.05
CA GLU A 125 -5.00 -7.96 8.90
C GLU A 125 -4.37 -6.73 9.57
N CYS A 126 -4.95 -5.54 9.34
CA CYS A 126 -4.55 -4.31 10.00
C CYS A 126 -4.70 -4.43 11.52
N ALA A 127 -5.86 -4.90 12.00
CA ALA A 127 -6.12 -5.09 13.42
C ALA A 127 -5.07 -5.99 14.09
N HIS A 128 -4.77 -7.15 13.50
CA HIS A 128 -3.74 -8.06 14.03
C HIS A 128 -2.36 -7.41 14.11
N TYR A 129 -2.00 -6.58 13.12
CA TYR A 129 -0.74 -5.85 13.18
C TYR A 129 -0.77 -4.76 14.25
N LEU A 130 -1.86 -3.99 14.36
CA LEU A 130 -2.02 -2.95 15.39
C LEU A 130 -2.04 -3.53 16.82
N MET A 131 -2.52 -4.75 17.02
CA MET A 131 -2.42 -5.44 18.31
C MET A 131 -0.96 -5.65 18.74
N LYS A 132 -0.08 -6.01 17.78
CA LYS A 132 1.37 -6.10 18.05
C LYS A 132 1.96 -4.72 18.38
N VAL A 133 1.53 -3.67 17.66
CA VAL A 133 1.95 -2.29 17.93
C VAL A 133 1.51 -1.83 19.31
N ALA A 134 0.27 -2.10 19.70
CA ALA A 134 -0.24 -1.79 21.02
C ALA A 134 0.55 -2.51 22.14
N SER A 135 0.85 -3.80 21.95
CA SER A 135 1.71 -4.56 22.87
C SER A 135 3.11 -3.96 22.97
N PHE A 136 3.68 -3.51 21.85
CA PHE A 136 4.95 -2.78 21.83
C PHE A 136 4.86 -1.45 22.59
N VAL A 137 3.81 -0.67 22.41
CA VAL A 137 3.62 0.61 23.11
C VAL A 137 3.47 0.38 24.62
N ASP A 138 2.71 -0.62 25.05
CA ASP A 138 2.57 -0.98 26.46
C ASP A 138 3.90 -1.43 27.08
N ASP A 139 4.64 -2.32 26.38
CA ASP A 139 5.98 -2.73 26.80
C ASP A 139 6.95 -1.54 26.87
N LEU A 140 6.81 -0.56 25.97
CA LEU A 140 7.64 0.64 25.93
C LEU A 140 7.31 1.58 27.09
N LEU A 141 6.03 1.78 27.40
CA LEU A 141 5.59 2.56 28.56
C LEU A 141 6.10 1.96 29.85
N GLU A 142 5.90 0.66 30.05
CA GLU A 142 6.29 -0.04 31.29
C GLU A 142 7.80 -0.17 31.45
N ASN A 143 8.49 -0.75 30.45
CA ASN A 143 9.90 -1.15 30.62
C ASN A 143 10.89 0.00 30.37
N PHE A 144 10.57 0.92 29.46
CA PHE A 144 11.48 2.00 29.10
C PHE A 144 11.14 3.32 29.80
N TYR A 145 9.85 3.66 29.89
CA TYR A 145 9.42 4.91 30.52
C TYR A 145 9.01 4.77 32.00
N GLY A 146 8.79 3.55 32.51
CA GLY A 146 8.33 3.32 33.88
C GLY A 146 6.91 3.83 34.14
N LEU A 147 6.06 3.84 33.11
CA LEU A 147 4.66 4.28 33.14
C LEU A 147 3.72 3.07 33.10
N GLU A 148 2.46 3.29 33.48
CA GLU A 148 1.41 2.28 33.36
C GLU A 148 1.12 1.96 31.89
N ARG A 149 0.68 0.73 31.63
CA ARG A 149 0.20 0.29 30.32
C ARG A 149 -1.06 1.08 29.93
N PHE A 150 -1.24 1.32 28.63
CA PHE A 150 -2.32 2.15 28.11
C PHE A 150 -3.38 1.35 27.36
N TYR A 151 -2.94 0.45 26.46
CA TYR A 151 -3.85 -0.25 25.56
C TYR A 151 -4.42 -1.52 26.20
N ASN A 152 -3.57 -2.34 26.85
CA ASN A 152 -3.95 -3.58 27.54
C ASN A 152 -4.77 -4.56 26.68
N ILE A 153 -4.49 -4.59 25.37
CA ILE A 153 -5.26 -5.31 24.36
C ILE A 153 -5.02 -6.82 24.44
N ARG A 154 -6.11 -7.60 24.48
CA ARG A 154 -6.10 -9.07 24.45
C ARG A 154 -6.73 -9.62 23.18
N GLY A 155 -7.82 -8.99 22.74
CA GLY A 155 -8.54 -9.33 21.50
C GLY A 155 -8.55 -8.15 20.52
N GLN A 156 -8.94 -8.43 19.28
CA GLN A 156 -9.12 -7.35 18.29
C GLN A 156 -10.24 -6.39 18.74
N GLU A 157 -11.25 -6.87 19.45
CA GLU A 157 -12.40 -6.08 19.93
C GLU A 157 -11.96 -4.96 20.88
N ASP A 158 -10.85 -5.16 21.60
CA ASP A 158 -10.29 -4.14 22.50
C ASP A 158 -9.70 -2.94 21.74
N LEU A 159 -9.40 -3.06 20.43
CA LEU A 159 -8.99 -1.93 19.60
C LEU A 159 -10.13 -0.92 19.36
N ILE A 160 -11.38 -1.35 19.52
CA ILE A 160 -12.56 -0.53 19.24
C ILE A 160 -12.58 0.68 20.18
N GLY A 161 -12.65 1.87 19.60
CA GLY A 161 -12.65 3.15 20.31
C GLY A 161 -11.28 3.81 20.44
N HIS A 162 -10.20 3.08 20.19
CA HIS A 162 -8.86 3.69 20.16
C HIS A 162 -8.67 4.57 18.92
N LEU A 163 -7.84 5.60 19.10
CA LEU A 163 -7.56 6.58 18.06
C LEU A 163 -6.38 6.15 17.19
N ILE A 164 -6.54 6.39 15.91
CA ILE A 164 -5.51 6.23 14.88
C ILE A 164 -5.25 7.56 14.19
N ILE A 165 -4.11 7.65 13.52
CA ILE A 165 -3.81 8.67 12.54
C ILE A 165 -3.87 7.99 11.17
N GLY A 166 -4.77 8.47 10.32
CA GLY A 166 -4.71 8.18 8.89
C GLY A 166 -3.76 9.17 8.23
N LEU A 167 -2.81 8.67 7.43
CA LEU A 167 -1.85 9.51 6.72
C LEU A 167 -1.70 9.02 5.27
N ALA A 168 -1.96 9.92 4.33
CA ALA A 168 -1.79 9.62 2.92
C ALA A 168 -0.32 9.72 2.50
N PRO A 169 0.15 8.91 1.54
CA PRO A 169 1.45 9.09 0.93
C PRO A 169 1.52 10.45 0.23
N HIS A 170 2.72 11.01 0.18
CA HIS A 170 3.04 12.35 -0.29
C HIS A 170 2.31 13.47 0.47
N THR A 171 1.94 13.23 1.73
CA THR A 171 1.38 14.26 2.61
C THR A 171 2.12 14.29 3.95
N SER A 172 1.84 15.31 4.77
CA SER A 172 2.45 15.47 6.09
C SER A 172 1.45 15.88 7.18
N ALA A 173 0.17 15.96 6.82
CA ALA A 173 -0.94 16.24 7.72
C ALA A 173 -1.72 14.93 7.91
N GLY A 174 -1.59 14.33 9.09
CA GLY A 174 -2.40 13.19 9.47
C GLY A 174 -3.79 13.63 9.91
N VAL A 175 -4.77 12.73 9.82
CA VAL A 175 -6.15 12.97 10.27
C VAL A 175 -6.48 11.98 11.37
N LEU A 176 -6.99 12.46 12.50
CA LEU A 176 -7.44 11.57 13.57
C LEU A 176 -8.66 10.77 13.14
N GLY A 177 -8.58 9.46 13.30
CA GLY A 177 -9.69 8.54 13.15
C GLY A 177 -9.90 7.71 14.42
N ARG A 178 -11.06 7.08 14.53
CA ARG A 178 -11.40 6.17 15.62
C ARG A 178 -11.83 4.82 15.05
N ILE A 179 -11.25 3.74 15.55
CA ILE A 179 -11.61 2.39 15.10
C ILE A 179 -12.99 2.04 15.67
N ILE A 180 -13.92 1.60 14.81
CA ILE A 180 -15.26 1.19 15.24
C ILE A 180 -15.62 -0.25 14.93
N GLY A 181 -14.81 -0.95 14.13
CA GLY A 181 -15.05 -2.35 13.76
C GLY A 181 -14.06 -2.86 12.72
N PHE A 182 -14.32 -4.06 12.21
CA PHE A 182 -13.39 -4.80 11.37
C PHE A 182 -14.05 -5.33 10.09
N THR A 183 -13.31 -5.33 8.98
CA THR A 183 -13.73 -5.93 7.71
C THR A 183 -12.85 -7.11 7.31
N GLU A 184 -13.43 -8.05 6.56
CA GLU A 184 -12.73 -9.16 5.92
C GLU A 184 -11.96 -8.74 4.66
N ALA A 185 -12.28 -7.58 4.08
CA ALA A 185 -11.57 -7.05 2.93
C ALA A 185 -10.18 -6.53 3.36
N SER A 186 -9.17 -6.69 2.51
CA SER A 186 -7.84 -6.06 2.71
C SER A 186 -7.87 -4.57 2.36
N ALA A 187 -8.78 -3.82 2.99
CA ALA A 187 -8.99 -2.40 2.78
C ALA A 187 -9.41 -1.69 4.08
N CYS A 188 -9.34 -0.36 4.08
CA CYS A 188 -9.82 0.50 5.16
C CYS A 188 -11.06 1.25 4.68
N TYR A 189 -12.21 0.95 5.29
CA TYR A 189 -13.43 1.69 5.05
C TYR A 189 -13.50 2.91 5.95
N ALA A 190 -13.76 4.08 5.38
CA ALA A 190 -13.99 5.29 6.13
C ALA A 190 -14.95 6.22 5.40
N HIS A 191 -15.46 7.21 6.11
CA HIS A 191 -16.26 8.26 5.52
C HIS A 191 -15.48 8.97 4.40
N PRO A 192 -16.08 9.31 3.25
CA PRO A 192 -15.37 9.99 2.14
C PRO A 192 -14.62 11.25 2.59
N TYR A 193 -15.18 12.03 3.51
CA TYR A 193 -14.49 13.19 4.08
C TYR A 193 -13.18 12.83 4.82
N PHE A 194 -13.09 11.66 5.46
CA PHE A 194 -11.85 11.19 6.07
C PHE A 194 -10.77 10.91 5.03
N HIS A 195 -11.15 10.38 3.87
CA HIS A 195 -10.23 10.15 2.75
C HIS A 195 -9.80 11.46 2.10
N SER A 196 -10.75 12.32 1.75
CA SER A 196 -10.45 13.63 1.16
C SER A 196 -9.72 14.60 2.11
N ALA A 197 -9.92 14.51 3.43
CA ALA A 197 -9.18 15.31 4.41
C ALA A 197 -7.67 15.01 4.41
N LYS A 198 -7.28 13.80 3.97
CA LYS A 198 -5.89 13.40 3.80
C LYS A 198 -5.33 13.81 2.43
N ARG A 199 -6.07 14.64 1.66
CA ARG A 199 -5.73 15.11 0.31
C ARG A 199 -5.51 13.98 -0.68
N ARG A 200 -6.36 12.97 -0.61
CA ARG A 200 -6.41 11.84 -1.55
C ARG A 200 -7.79 11.71 -2.17
N ASN A 201 -7.76 11.12 -3.36
CA ASN A 201 -8.95 10.69 -4.06
C ASN A 201 -9.22 9.24 -3.68
N CYS A 202 -10.47 8.83 -3.67
CA CYS A 202 -10.82 7.43 -3.44
C CYS A 202 -10.79 6.62 -4.74
N ASP A 203 -9.67 6.64 -5.46
CA ASP A 203 -9.45 5.88 -6.70
C ASP A 203 -8.59 4.61 -6.48
N SER A 204 -8.70 4.03 -5.29
CA SER A 204 -7.91 2.89 -4.78
C SER A 204 -6.47 3.26 -4.42
N ASP A 205 -6.31 4.42 -3.78
CA ASP A 205 -5.05 4.83 -3.19
C ASP A 205 -4.76 4.02 -1.91
N GLU A 206 -3.52 4.04 -1.45
CA GLU A 206 -3.14 3.41 -0.18
C GLU A 206 -2.94 4.48 0.88
N ASP A 207 -3.54 4.27 2.06
CA ASP A 207 -3.36 5.10 3.23
C ASP A 207 -2.59 4.36 4.33
N ALA A 208 -1.74 5.08 5.05
CA ALA A 208 -1.08 4.58 6.24
C ALA A 208 -1.97 4.77 7.48
N ILE A 209 -2.14 3.70 8.25
CA ILE A 209 -2.81 3.70 9.55
C ILE A 209 -1.75 3.56 10.65
N ILE A 210 -1.74 4.50 11.59
CA ILE A 210 -0.77 4.56 12.69
C ILE A 210 -1.55 4.70 14.01
N LEU A 211 -1.20 3.95 15.05
CA LEU A 211 -1.79 4.16 16.38
C LEU A 211 -1.35 5.52 16.92
N LEU A 212 -2.30 6.30 17.47
CA LEU A 212 -2.01 7.67 17.91
C LEU A 212 -0.87 7.73 18.93
N LEU A 213 -0.87 6.87 19.95
CA LEU A 213 0.13 6.90 21.00
C LEU A 213 1.52 6.45 20.52
N ASP A 214 1.58 5.53 19.55
CA ASP A 214 2.84 5.15 18.90
C ASP A 214 3.49 6.37 18.22
N ALA A 215 2.71 7.08 17.39
CA ALA A 215 3.19 8.30 16.76
C ALA A 215 3.67 9.33 17.79
N LEU A 216 2.91 9.58 18.87
CA LEU A 216 3.30 10.57 19.88
C LEU A 216 4.59 10.23 20.63
N LEU A 217 4.86 8.95 20.89
CA LEU A 217 6.03 8.51 21.66
C LEU A 217 7.29 8.33 20.79
N ASN A 218 7.11 7.92 19.53
CA ASN A 218 8.22 7.45 18.70
C ASN A 218 8.60 8.42 17.59
N PHE A 219 7.67 9.25 17.11
CA PHE A 219 7.98 10.24 16.07
C PHE A 219 8.97 11.29 16.57
N SER A 220 9.95 11.63 15.73
CA SER A 220 10.76 12.83 15.89
C SER A 220 11.25 13.39 14.57
N LYS A 221 11.21 14.73 14.43
CA LYS A 221 11.77 15.44 13.27
C LYS A 221 13.26 15.18 13.07
N THR A 222 13.99 14.81 14.12
CA THR A 222 15.43 14.48 14.05
C THR A 222 15.73 13.21 13.26
N TYR A 223 14.73 12.35 13.06
CA TYR A 223 14.86 11.11 12.27
C TYR A 223 14.56 11.32 10.78
N LEU A 224 13.92 12.44 10.42
CA LEU A 224 13.54 12.69 9.04
C LEU A 224 14.76 12.80 8.12
N PRO A 225 14.69 12.19 6.91
CA PRO A 225 15.74 12.31 5.90
C PRO A 225 16.07 13.77 5.55
N SER A 226 17.35 14.07 5.35
CA SER A 226 17.80 15.42 4.96
C SER A 226 17.58 15.75 3.48
N SER A 227 17.07 14.81 2.68
CA SER A 227 16.81 15.00 1.25
C SER A 227 15.53 15.80 1.00
N ARG A 228 15.42 16.44 -0.18
CA ARG A 228 14.16 17.07 -0.61
C ARG A 228 13.03 16.03 -0.61
N GLY A 229 11.90 16.37 0.00
CA GLY A 229 10.76 15.47 0.18
C GLY A 229 10.92 14.46 1.32
N GLY A 230 12.01 14.52 2.11
CA GLY A 230 12.22 13.60 3.24
C GLY A 230 11.20 13.74 4.36
N SER A 231 10.52 14.88 4.46
CA SER A 231 9.47 15.16 5.44
C SER A 231 8.07 14.73 5.02
N MET A 232 7.93 14.20 3.79
CA MET A 232 6.67 13.63 3.31
C MET A 232 6.49 12.24 3.91
N ASP A 233 5.25 11.79 4.04
CA ASP A 233 4.86 10.49 4.62
C ASP A 233 5.13 10.40 6.13
N ALA A 234 5.22 11.54 6.81
CA ALA A 234 5.37 11.63 8.26
C ALA A 234 4.33 12.61 8.84
N PRO A 235 3.70 12.30 9.99
CA PRO A 235 2.64 13.13 10.57
C PRO A 235 3.23 14.37 11.27
N LEU A 236 3.61 15.39 10.50
CA LEU A 236 4.16 16.65 11.04
C LEU A 236 3.12 17.46 11.81
N VAL A 237 1.86 17.34 11.40
CA VAL A 237 0.68 17.93 12.03
C VAL A 237 -0.45 16.91 11.97
N ILE A 238 -1.33 16.97 12.96
CA ILE A 238 -2.49 16.08 13.06
C ILE A 238 -3.74 16.95 13.14
N SER A 239 -4.67 16.75 12.21
CA SER A 239 -5.99 17.37 12.26
C SER A 239 -6.90 16.58 13.18
N SER A 240 -7.47 17.24 14.18
CA SER A 240 -8.37 16.63 15.15
C SER A 240 -9.83 16.63 14.72
N ARG A 241 -10.21 17.53 13.81
CA ARG A 241 -11.59 17.70 13.34
C ARG A 241 -11.59 17.90 11.84
N ILE A 242 -12.54 17.25 11.17
CA ILE A 242 -12.75 17.44 9.74
C ILE A 242 -13.82 18.52 9.52
N ASP A 243 -13.46 19.55 8.77
CA ASP A 243 -14.41 20.51 8.21
C ASP A 243 -14.58 20.24 6.71
N PRO A 244 -15.77 19.80 6.26
CA PRO A 244 -16.05 19.56 4.84
C PRO A 244 -15.81 20.77 3.92
N GLU A 245 -15.77 22.00 4.45
CA GLU A 245 -15.45 23.19 3.66
C GLU A 245 -13.95 23.30 3.30
N GLU A 246 -13.07 22.72 4.11
CA GLU A 246 -11.60 22.83 3.98
C GLU A 246 -10.95 21.60 3.28
N ILE A 247 -11.72 20.53 3.07
CA ILE A 247 -11.25 19.32 2.39
C ILE A 247 -11.36 19.43 0.88
N ASP A 248 -10.78 18.44 0.20
CA ASP A 248 -10.81 18.35 -1.26
C ASP A 248 -12.25 18.33 -1.83
N ASP A 249 -12.41 19.04 -2.94
CA ASP A 249 -13.68 19.29 -3.63
C ASP A 249 -14.23 18.06 -4.37
N GLU A 250 -13.48 16.96 -4.51
CA GLU A 250 -14.04 15.69 -4.97
C GLU A 250 -15.20 15.23 -4.07
N SER A 251 -15.00 15.31 -2.75
CA SER A 251 -16.03 14.93 -1.76
C SER A 251 -17.30 15.80 -1.84
N HIS A 252 -17.19 17.02 -2.38
CA HIS A 252 -18.33 17.93 -2.53
C HIS A 252 -19.30 17.46 -3.62
N ASN A 253 -18.85 16.60 -4.52
CA ASN A 253 -19.62 16.08 -5.64
C ASN A 253 -20.36 14.76 -5.31
N ILE A 254 -20.32 14.32 -4.05
CA ILE A 254 -21.06 13.13 -3.61
C ILE A 254 -22.54 13.45 -3.55
N ASP A 255 -23.34 12.62 -4.20
CA ASP A 255 -24.80 12.69 -4.17
C ASP A 255 -25.34 12.10 -2.86
N THR A 256 -26.36 12.74 -2.31
CA THR A 256 -26.84 12.49 -0.92
C THR A 256 -28.32 12.15 -0.86
N MET A 257 -28.87 11.68 -1.99
CA MET A 257 -30.26 11.33 -2.20
C MET A 257 -30.48 9.83 -2.06
N ASP A 258 -31.65 9.45 -1.54
CA ASP A 258 -32.13 8.07 -1.46
C ASP A 258 -32.58 7.52 -2.83
N SER A 259 -33.05 8.40 -3.72
CA SER A 259 -33.42 8.06 -5.09
C SER A 259 -33.20 9.26 -6.00
N LEU A 260 -32.75 8.99 -7.23
CA LEU A 260 -32.60 10.05 -8.22
C LEU A 260 -33.98 10.42 -8.79
N PRO A 261 -34.26 11.72 -9.05
CA PRO A 261 -35.57 12.15 -9.54
C PRO A 261 -35.82 11.72 -10.98
N LEU A 262 -37.09 11.48 -11.36
CA LEU A 262 -37.47 11.12 -12.74
C LEU A 262 -36.90 12.08 -13.80
N ALA A 263 -36.95 13.38 -13.51
CA ALA A 263 -36.43 14.43 -14.39
C ALA A 263 -34.94 14.28 -14.70
N PHE A 264 -34.15 13.69 -13.79
CA PHE A 264 -32.75 13.35 -14.07
C PHE A 264 -32.67 12.32 -15.20
N TYR A 265 -33.40 11.20 -15.07
CA TYR A 265 -33.42 10.13 -16.07
C TYR A 265 -33.90 10.61 -17.43
N GLU A 266 -34.95 11.43 -17.50
CA GLU A 266 -35.44 12.00 -18.76
C GLU A 266 -34.38 12.86 -19.45
N LYS A 267 -33.63 13.66 -18.68
CA LYS A 267 -32.54 14.50 -19.20
C LYS A 267 -31.35 13.71 -19.71
N THR A 268 -31.13 12.49 -19.23
CA THR A 268 -30.08 11.62 -19.78
C THR A 268 -30.36 11.20 -21.23
N LEU A 269 -31.63 11.08 -21.63
CA LEU A 269 -32.02 10.75 -23.01
C LEU A 269 -31.70 11.89 -24.00
N GLU A 270 -31.64 13.13 -23.50
CA GLU A 270 -31.24 14.32 -24.27
C GLU A 270 -29.71 14.50 -24.33
N TYR A 271 -28.91 13.61 -23.73
CA TYR A 271 -27.46 13.77 -23.57
C TYR A 271 -27.08 15.10 -22.91
N ALA A 272 -27.89 15.56 -21.96
CA ALA A 272 -27.65 16.81 -21.24
C ALA A 272 -26.32 16.76 -20.48
N LYS A 273 -25.56 17.87 -20.51
CA LYS A 273 -24.31 17.99 -19.74
C LYS A 273 -24.60 17.93 -18.23
N PRO A 274 -23.74 17.27 -17.41
CA PRO A 274 -23.94 17.16 -15.96
C PRO A 274 -24.16 18.52 -15.26
N SER A 275 -23.48 19.58 -15.70
CA SER A 275 -23.63 20.92 -15.12
C SER A 275 -25.04 21.50 -15.21
N LYS A 276 -25.83 21.12 -16.23
CA LYS A 276 -27.24 21.54 -16.35
C LYS A 276 -28.18 20.74 -15.45
N VAL A 277 -27.77 19.52 -15.09
CA VAL A 277 -28.59 18.56 -14.33
C VAL A 277 -28.25 18.60 -12.84
N ALA A 278 -27.05 19.04 -12.46
CA ALA A 278 -26.60 19.18 -11.07
C ALA A 278 -27.54 20.04 -10.19
N VAL A 279 -28.34 20.92 -10.78
CA VAL A 279 -29.37 21.68 -10.05
C VAL A 279 -30.43 20.76 -9.44
N LEU A 280 -30.77 19.66 -10.12
CA LEU A 280 -31.77 18.67 -9.70
C LEU A 280 -31.26 17.71 -8.63
N ILE A 281 -29.95 17.60 -8.44
CA ILE A 281 -29.33 16.61 -7.54
C ILE A 281 -28.86 17.27 -6.24
N ASP A 282 -29.20 16.69 -5.09
CA ASP A 282 -28.72 17.17 -3.79
C ASP A 282 -27.38 16.51 -3.48
N ASN A 283 -26.32 17.32 -3.57
CA ASN A 283 -24.95 16.89 -3.32
C ASN A 283 -24.38 17.57 -2.07
N VAL A 284 -23.27 17.04 -1.56
CA VAL A 284 -22.58 17.58 -0.38
C VAL A 284 -22.33 19.08 -0.49
N LYS A 285 -21.95 19.57 -1.68
CA LYS A 285 -21.70 21.01 -1.94
C LYS A 285 -22.87 21.91 -1.53
N LYS A 286 -24.12 21.48 -1.71
CA LYS A 286 -25.32 22.25 -1.34
C LYS A 286 -25.60 22.25 0.16
N ARG A 287 -24.95 21.36 0.92
CA ARG A 287 -25.13 21.19 2.37
C ARG A 287 -24.00 21.83 3.19
N LEU A 288 -22.90 22.25 2.55
CA LEU A 288 -21.77 22.93 3.19
C LEU A 288 -22.23 24.17 3.98
N GLY A 289 -21.59 24.42 5.12
CA GLY A 289 -21.94 25.52 6.03
C GLY A 289 -23.20 25.29 6.86
N THR A 290 -23.88 24.14 6.70
CA THR A 290 -25.02 23.76 7.52
C THR A 290 -24.72 22.53 8.39
N PRO A 291 -25.43 22.30 9.50
CA PRO A 291 -25.26 21.08 10.31
C PRO A 291 -25.51 19.77 9.54
N ARG A 292 -26.21 19.83 8.39
CA ARG A 292 -26.48 18.69 7.52
C ARG A 292 -25.26 18.23 6.72
N GLN A 293 -24.15 18.96 6.74
CA GLN A 293 -22.93 18.51 6.08
C GLN A 293 -22.38 17.22 6.70
N TYR A 294 -22.67 16.96 7.98
CA TYR A 294 -22.18 15.81 8.75
C TYR A 294 -23.20 14.67 8.91
N LYS A 295 -24.46 14.86 8.47
CA LYS A 295 -25.56 13.93 8.76
C LYS A 295 -26.59 13.89 7.65
N GLY A 296 -27.25 12.74 7.51
CA GLY A 296 -28.30 12.49 6.53
C GLY A 296 -27.79 12.30 5.11
N LEU A 297 -26.56 11.79 4.93
CA LEU A 297 -25.99 11.53 3.60
C LEU A 297 -26.54 10.22 3.03
N MET A 298 -27.72 10.26 2.42
CA MET A 298 -28.40 9.06 1.94
C MET A 298 -27.68 8.40 0.76
N PHE A 299 -28.01 7.12 0.54
CA PHE A 299 -27.51 6.29 -0.55
C PHE A 299 -28.68 5.73 -1.37
N SER A 300 -28.45 5.46 -2.65
CA SER A 300 -29.50 5.03 -3.59
C SER A 300 -29.69 3.53 -3.74
N HIS A 301 -28.66 2.74 -3.42
CA HIS A 301 -28.66 1.29 -3.57
C HIS A 301 -28.13 0.63 -2.30
N ASP A 302 -28.94 -0.27 -1.72
CA ASP A 302 -28.52 -1.10 -0.59
C ASP A 302 -27.65 -2.28 -1.06
N THR A 303 -26.81 -2.77 -0.17
CA THR A 303 -26.00 -3.98 -0.36
C THR A 303 -26.36 -5.02 0.71
N SER A 304 -26.21 -6.30 0.36
CA SER A 304 -26.46 -7.37 1.32
C SER A 304 -25.40 -7.40 2.43
N ASN A 305 -24.12 -7.37 2.04
CA ASN A 305 -22.99 -7.28 2.94
C ASN A 305 -21.80 -6.62 2.25
N ILE A 306 -21.15 -5.63 2.87
CA ILE A 306 -19.92 -5.00 2.35
C ILE A 306 -18.76 -5.99 2.14
N ASN A 307 -18.80 -7.16 2.78
CA ASN A 307 -17.78 -8.20 2.72
C ASN A 307 -18.12 -9.34 1.74
N SER A 308 -19.21 -9.28 0.97
CA SER A 308 -19.66 -10.40 0.13
C SER A 308 -18.78 -10.70 -1.10
N GLY A 309 -17.78 -9.85 -1.37
CA GLY A 309 -16.88 -9.98 -2.51
C GLY A 309 -15.67 -10.91 -2.30
N PRO A 310 -14.92 -11.22 -3.36
CA PRO A 310 -13.66 -11.94 -3.25
C PRO A 310 -12.64 -11.12 -2.47
N LYS A 311 -12.11 -11.69 -1.37
CA LYS A 311 -11.23 -10.99 -0.42
C LYS A 311 -9.83 -10.71 -0.98
N THR A 312 -9.33 -11.58 -1.86
CA THR A 312 -8.00 -11.47 -2.45
C THR A 312 -8.10 -11.51 -3.97
N CYS A 313 -7.42 -10.58 -4.63
CA CYS A 313 -7.31 -10.57 -6.08
C CYS A 313 -6.51 -11.78 -6.57
N LEU A 314 -7.04 -12.51 -7.57
CA LEU A 314 -6.37 -13.64 -8.20
C LEU A 314 -4.96 -13.29 -8.71
N TYR A 315 -4.75 -12.05 -9.16
CA TYR A 315 -3.44 -11.56 -9.63
C TYR A 315 -2.33 -11.70 -8.57
N LYS A 316 -2.65 -11.54 -7.28
CA LYS A 316 -1.69 -11.70 -6.17
C LYS A 316 -1.36 -13.18 -5.92
N MET A 317 -2.29 -14.09 -6.22
CA MET A 317 -2.14 -15.53 -5.99
C MET A 317 -1.33 -16.23 -7.10
N LEU A 318 -1.26 -15.65 -8.29
CA LEU A 318 -0.52 -16.22 -9.42
C LEU A 318 0.99 -15.92 -9.31
N PRO A 319 1.86 -16.93 -9.15
CA PRO A 319 3.30 -16.73 -8.96
C PRO A 319 4.02 -16.23 -10.22
N THR A 320 3.66 -16.76 -11.40
CA THR A 320 4.43 -16.51 -12.63
C THR A 320 3.75 -15.52 -13.57
N MET A 321 4.56 -14.75 -14.30
CA MET A 321 4.03 -13.83 -15.34
C MET A 321 3.33 -14.58 -16.47
N LYS A 322 3.76 -15.81 -16.78
CA LYS A 322 3.11 -16.66 -17.78
C LYS A 322 1.68 -16.99 -17.37
N GLU A 323 1.49 -17.45 -16.13
CA GLU A 323 0.16 -17.72 -15.57
C GLU A 323 -0.72 -16.48 -15.55
N LYS A 324 -0.17 -15.32 -15.11
CA LYS A 324 -0.91 -14.04 -15.10
C LYS A 324 -1.46 -13.66 -16.47
N VAL A 325 -0.63 -13.77 -17.51
CA VAL A 325 -1.04 -13.45 -18.88
C VAL A 325 -2.02 -14.49 -19.43
N ASN A 326 -1.80 -15.78 -19.15
CA ASN A 326 -2.73 -16.82 -19.55
C ASN A 326 -4.11 -16.64 -18.90
N SER A 327 -4.19 -16.34 -17.59
CA SER A 327 -5.46 -16.05 -16.91
C SER A 327 -6.13 -14.78 -17.44
N GLN A 328 -5.36 -13.73 -17.76
CA GLN A 328 -5.90 -12.51 -18.39
C GLN A 328 -6.54 -12.83 -19.75
N ILE A 329 -5.91 -13.68 -20.55
CA ILE A 329 -6.39 -14.04 -21.87
C ILE A 329 -7.58 -15.00 -21.79
N GLU A 330 -7.55 -15.97 -20.89
CA GLU A 330 -8.68 -16.87 -20.64
C GLU A 330 -9.94 -16.07 -20.24
N LEU A 331 -9.77 -15.01 -19.45
CA LEU A 331 -10.85 -14.10 -19.13
C LEU A 331 -11.35 -13.34 -20.37
N ALA A 332 -10.44 -12.87 -21.23
CA ALA A 332 -10.79 -12.21 -22.49
C ALA A 332 -11.53 -13.16 -23.46
N GLU A 333 -11.21 -14.45 -23.47
CA GLU A 333 -11.93 -15.46 -24.26
C GLU A 333 -13.38 -15.66 -23.78
N LYS A 334 -13.63 -15.48 -22.48
CA LYS A 334 -14.97 -15.64 -21.87
C LYS A 334 -15.86 -14.39 -22.04
N ILE A 335 -15.27 -13.20 -22.14
CA ILE A 335 -16.03 -11.94 -22.14
C ILE A 335 -16.38 -11.49 -23.56
N ARG A 336 -17.68 -11.41 -23.87
CA ARG A 336 -18.18 -10.95 -25.17
C ARG A 336 -17.76 -9.52 -25.56
N ALA A 337 -17.61 -8.64 -24.57
CA ALA A 337 -17.25 -7.23 -24.79
C ALA A 337 -15.75 -7.00 -25.07
N VAL A 338 -14.90 -8.02 -24.90
CA VAL A 338 -13.45 -7.90 -24.99
C VAL A 338 -12.95 -8.57 -26.26
N ASP A 339 -12.24 -7.81 -27.09
CA ASP A 339 -11.54 -8.33 -28.25
C ASP A 339 -10.21 -8.94 -27.82
N GLN A 340 -10.09 -10.28 -27.92
CA GLN A 340 -8.90 -11.00 -27.48
C GLN A 340 -7.65 -10.56 -28.25
N ARG A 341 -7.79 -10.23 -29.54
CA ARG A 341 -6.66 -9.79 -30.37
C ARG A 341 -6.07 -8.50 -29.81
N ARG A 342 -6.90 -7.51 -29.51
CA ARG A 342 -6.43 -6.21 -28.97
C ARG A 342 -5.81 -6.34 -27.59
N VAL A 343 -6.31 -7.27 -26.76
CA VAL A 343 -5.70 -7.54 -25.45
C VAL A 343 -4.28 -8.10 -25.62
N VAL A 344 -4.12 -9.11 -26.47
CA VAL A 344 -2.81 -9.73 -26.73
C VAL A 344 -1.83 -8.73 -27.34
N GLU A 345 -2.24 -8.00 -28.38
CA GLU A 345 -1.43 -6.95 -29.00
C GLU A 345 -1.06 -5.86 -27.99
N GLY A 346 -2.01 -5.46 -27.13
CA GLY A 346 -1.80 -4.50 -26.06
C GLY A 346 -0.71 -4.94 -25.09
N VAL A 347 -0.76 -6.18 -24.60
CA VAL A 347 0.26 -6.75 -23.69
C VAL A 347 1.64 -6.79 -24.36
N LEU A 348 1.71 -7.23 -25.63
CA LEU A 348 2.95 -7.31 -26.39
C LEU A 348 3.59 -5.94 -26.59
N ILE A 349 2.81 -4.95 -27.03
CA ILE A 349 3.30 -3.60 -27.37
C ILE A 349 3.69 -2.81 -26.12
N SER A 350 2.88 -2.84 -25.07
CA SER A 350 3.07 -1.98 -23.90
C SER A 350 4.08 -2.53 -22.90
N HIS A 351 4.17 -3.85 -22.74
CA HIS A 351 4.98 -4.47 -21.70
C HIS A 351 6.14 -5.29 -22.27
N PHE A 352 5.86 -6.31 -23.09
CA PHE A 352 6.87 -7.31 -23.41
C PHE A 352 7.93 -6.82 -24.40
N LEU A 353 7.53 -6.23 -25.54
CA LEU A 353 8.48 -5.73 -26.54
C LEU A 353 9.38 -4.62 -25.97
N PRO A 354 8.86 -3.59 -25.25
CA PRO A 354 9.71 -2.57 -24.64
C PRO A 354 10.70 -3.13 -23.62
N ASP A 355 10.28 -4.06 -22.78
CA ASP A 355 11.15 -4.68 -21.76
C ASP A 355 12.25 -5.53 -22.41
N MET A 356 11.92 -6.39 -23.37
CA MET A 356 12.93 -7.18 -24.11
C MET A 356 13.94 -6.27 -24.82
N MET A 357 13.48 -5.25 -25.55
CA MET A 357 14.36 -4.30 -26.24
C MET A 357 15.24 -3.52 -25.26
N GLY A 358 14.67 -3.10 -24.12
CA GLY A 358 15.38 -2.42 -23.04
C GLY A 358 16.47 -3.32 -22.45
N ASN A 359 16.13 -4.56 -22.13
CA ASN A 359 17.05 -5.54 -21.55
C ASN A 359 18.17 -5.93 -22.52
N ILE A 360 17.90 -6.09 -23.82
CA ILE A 360 18.94 -6.33 -24.85
C ILE A 360 19.92 -5.15 -24.91
N ARG A 361 19.40 -3.93 -24.98
CA ARG A 361 20.23 -2.70 -25.01
C ARG A 361 21.03 -2.53 -23.71
N ALA A 362 20.44 -2.84 -22.57
CA ALA A 362 21.13 -2.79 -21.28
C ALA A 362 22.22 -3.86 -21.20
N PHE A 363 21.94 -5.09 -21.64
CA PHE A 363 22.88 -6.21 -21.63
C PHE A 363 24.14 -5.92 -22.45
N THR A 364 24.01 -5.32 -23.64
CA THR A 364 25.16 -4.97 -24.50
C THR A 364 26.00 -3.81 -23.96
N LYS A 365 25.41 -2.90 -23.17
CA LYS A 365 26.07 -1.71 -22.60
C LYS A 365 26.45 -1.85 -21.12
N GLN A 366 26.23 -3.03 -20.53
CA GLN A 366 26.29 -3.20 -19.09
C GLN A 366 27.70 -3.05 -18.52
N LYS A 367 27.73 -2.75 -17.21
CA LYS A 367 28.96 -2.77 -16.40
C LYS A 367 29.07 -4.13 -15.71
N VAL A 368 30.29 -4.49 -15.33
CA VAL A 368 30.55 -5.69 -14.51
C VAL A 368 30.74 -5.29 -13.06
N ARG A 369 30.14 -6.05 -12.14
CA ARG A 369 30.22 -5.81 -10.69
C ARG A 369 31.02 -6.94 -10.04
N CYS A 370 31.88 -6.59 -9.09
CA CYS A 370 32.49 -7.59 -8.22
C CYS A 370 31.53 -8.04 -7.12
N THR A 371 31.38 -9.34 -6.91
CA THR A 371 30.49 -9.91 -5.87
C THR A 371 30.96 -9.59 -4.44
N ARG A 372 32.27 -9.39 -4.22
CA ARG A 372 32.85 -9.17 -2.89
C ARG A 372 32.91 -7.70 -2.47
N CYS A 373 33.36 -6.81 -3.36
CA CYS A 373 33.59 -5.40 -3.02
C CYS A 373 32.61 -4.42 -3.69
N ASN A 374 31.64 -4.92 -4.47
CA ASN A 374 30.65 -4.13 -5.21
C ASN A 374 31.21 -3.08 -6.18
N ARG A 375 32.53 -3.07 -6.42
CA ARG A 375 33.14 -2.15 -7.39
C ARG A 375 32.64 -2.48 -8.79
N LYS A 376 32.21 -1.44 -9.50
CA LYS A 376 31.69 -1.51 -10.86
C LYS A 376 32.79 -1.14 -11.85
N TYR A 377 33.01 -1.97 -12.87
CA TYR A 377 33.95 -1.70 -13.96
C TYR A 377 33.18 -1.58 -15.28
N ARG A 378 33.62 -0.65 -16.14
CA ARG A 378 33.04 -0.46 -17.48
C ARG A 378 33.34 -1.66 -18.40
N ARG A 379 34.50 -2.31 -18.23
CA ARG A 379 34.93 -3.48 -18.99
C ARG A 379 35.56 -4.49 -18.03
N ILE A 380 35.54 -5.76 -18.40
CA ILE A 380 36.23 -6.81 -17.64
C ILE A 380 37.74 -6.55 -17.71
N PRO A 381 38.46 -6.42 -16.58
CA PRO A 381 39.91 -6.37 -16.57
C PRO A 381 40.50 -7.59 -17.26
N LEU A 382 41.62 -7.44 -17.98
CA LEU A 382 42.26 -8.56 -18.70
C LEU A 382 42.65 -9.73 -17.79
N THR A 383 42.85 -9.46 -16.50
CA THR A 383 43.10 -10.49 -15.47
C THR A 383 41.87 -11.35 -15.14
N GLY A 384 40.68 -11.01 -15.65
CA GLY A 384 39.41 -11.69 -15.37
C GLY A 384 38.88 -11.53 -13.94
N LYS A 385 39.67 -10.96 -13.03
CA LYS A 385 39.36 -10.81 -11.60
C LYS A 385 39.32 -9.34 -11.19
N CYS A 386 38.54 -9.05 -10.16
CA CYS A 386 38.55 -7.75 -9.50
C CYS A 386 39.90 -7.53 -8.77
N LYS A 387 40.28 -6.27 -8.53
CA LYS A 387 41.45 -5.92 -7.70
C LYS A 387 41.44 -6.56 -6.30
N CYS A 388 40.27 -6.88 -5.75
CA CYS A 388 40.14 -7.58 -4.46
C CYS A 388 40.19 -9.11 -4.58
N GLY A 389 40.54 -9.65 -5.75
CA GLY A 389 40.54 -11.10 -6.05
C GLY A 389 39.17 -11.73 -6.27
N GLY A 390 38.08 -10.97 -6.15
CA GLY A 390 36.71 -11.48 -6.31
C GLY A 390 36.27 -11.64 -7.77
N ASN A 391 35.29 -12.50 -7.99
CA ASN A 391 34.69 -12.75 -9.29
C ASN A 391 33.90 -11.53 -9.78
N LEU A 392 33.89 -11.36 -11.10
CA LEU A 392 33.13 -10.32 -11.79
C LEU A 392 31.91 -10.95 -12.44
N VAL A 393 30.74 -10.39 -12.14
CA VAL A 393 29.47 -10.85 -12.70
C VAL A 393 28.84 -9.74 -13.54
N LEU A 394 28.12 -10.17 -14.57
CA LEU A 394 27.24 -9.29 -15.35
C LEU A 394 26.13 -8.77 -14.45
N THR A 395 25.70 -7.53 -14.69
CA THR A 395 24.61 -6.90 -13.93
C THR A 395 23.24 -7.28 -14.48
N VAL A 396 23.15 -7.55 -15.78
CA VAL A 396 21.97 -8.09 -16.46
C VAL A 396 22.31 -9.51 -16.93
N SER A 397 21.50 -10.49 -16.51
CA SER A 397 21.68 -11.89 -16.88
C SER A 397 21.02 -12.21 -18.23
N LYS A 398 21.53 -13.25 -18.92
CA LYS A 398 20.91 -13.79 -20.15
C LYS A 398 19.43 -14.16 -19.94
N GLY A 399 19.10 -14.77 -18.81
CA GLY A 399 17.72 -15.17 -18.49
C GLY A 399 16.74 -14.00 -18.44
N SER A 400 17.20 -12.82 -17.98
CA SER A 400 16.36 -11.61 -17.95
C SER A 400 15.98 -11.13 -19.35
N VAL A 401 16.84 -11.37 -20.35
CA VAL A 401 16.60 -11.00 -21.74
C VAL A 401 15.62 -11.96 -22.43
N ILE A 402 15.69 -13.25 -22.11
CA ILE A 402 14.91 -14.30 -22.78
C ILE A 402 13.52 -14.49 -22.16
N LYS A 403 13.33 -14.08 -20.89
CA LYS A 403 12.12 -14.33 -20.08
C LYS A 403 10.79 -14.17 -20.81
N TYR A 404 10.63 -13.14 -21.63
CA TYR A 404 9.37 -12.82 -22.32
C TYR A 404 9.32 -13.29 -23.77
N LEU A 405 10.43 -13.76 -24.34
CA LEU A 405 10.51 -14.13 -25.75
C LEU A 405 9.62 -15.34 -26.05
N GLU A 406 9.74 -16.40 -25.25
CA GLU A 406 8.95 -17.62 -25.40
C GLU A 406 7.46 -17.35 -25.24
N ILE A 407 7.08 -16.59 -24.22
CA ILE A 407 5.68 -16.20 -23.97
C ILE A 407 5.17 -15.38 -25.17
N SER A 408 5.96 -14.42 -25.66
CA SER A 408 5.55 -13.59 -26.81
C SER A 408 5.29 -14.43 -28.04
N LYS A 409 6.12 -15.44 -28.31
CA LYS A 409 5.95 -16.37 -29.43
C LYS A 409 4.71 -17.23 -29.29
N GLU A 410 4.47 -17.78 -28.11
CA GLU A 410 3.28 -18.60 -27.81
C GLU A 410 1.99 -17.82 -28.07
N LEU A 411 1.93 -16.57 -27.58
CA LEU A 411 0.79 -15.68 -27.79
C LEU A 411 0.59 -15.32 -29.26
N ALA A 412 1.69 -15.00 -29.94
CA ALA A 412 1.69 -14.58 -31.32
C ALA A 412 1.34 -15.72 -32.30
N GLY A 413 1.62 -16.98 -31.91
CA GLY A 413 1.18 -18.17 -32.64
C GLY A 413 -0.27 -18.57 -32.37
N LYS A 414 -0.79 -18.32 -31.15
CA LYS A 414 -2.16 -18.71 -30.76
C LYS A 414 -3.22 -17.74 -31.29
N TYR A 415 -2.91 -16.44 -31.41
CA TYR A 415 -3.88 -15.42 -31.84
C TYR A 415 -3.46 -14.74 -33.14
N PRO A 416 -4.43 -14.35 -33.99
CA PRO A 416 -4.15 -13.61 -35.22
C PRO A 416 -3.79 -12.15 -34.90
N ILE A 417 -2.53 -11.91 -34.52
CA ILE A 417 -2.00 -10.57 -34.27
C ILE A 417 -1.53 -9.89 -35.56
N ASP A 418 -1.33 -8.57 -35.49
CA ASP A 418 -0.75 -7.79 -36.59
C ASP A 418 0.58 -8.41 -37.12
N PRO A 419 0.69 -8.67 -38.44
CA PRO A 419 1.91 -9.17 -39.06
C PRO A 419 3.17 -8.35 -38.73
N TYR A 420 3.05 -7.04 -38.51
CA TYR A 420 4.16 -6.20 -38.10
C TYR A 420 4.70 -6.60 -36.71
N LEU A 421 3.82 -6.95 -35.78
CA LEU A 421 4.21 -7.41 -34.44
C LEU A 421 4.90 -8.77 -34.51
N MET A 422 4.39 -9.69 -35.35
CA MET A 422 5.05 -10.96 -35.63
C MET A 422 6.49 -10.75 -36.12
N GLN A 423 6.67 -9.87 -37.12
CA GLN A 423 7.99 -9.55 -37.64
C GLN A 423 8.91 -8.96 -36.56
N ARG A 424 8.40 -8.07 -35.70
CA ARG A 424 9.18 -7.50 -34.59
C ARG A 424 9.64 -8.57 -33.61
N ILE A 425 8.78 -9.52 -33.24
CA ILE A 425 9.14 -10.63 -32.35
C ILE A 425 10.22 -11.48 -33.01
N ASN A 426 10.07 -11.82 -34.28
CA ASN A 426 11.06 -12.62 -35.02
C ASN A 426 12.43 -11.92 -35.13
N ILE A 427 12.44 -10.61 -35.37
CA ILE A 427 13.70 -9.81 -35.41
C ILE A 427 14.37 -9.81 -34.03
N LEU A 428 13.58 -9.69 -32.96
CA LEU A 428 14.12 -9.74 -31.59
C LEU A 428 14.68 -11.12 -31.27
N GLU A 429 13.98 -12.19 -31.64
CA GLU A 429 14.47 -13.55 -31.51
C GLU A 429 15.81 -13.74 -32.22
N PHE A 430 15.89 -13.31 -33.49
CA PHE A 430 17.12 -13.37 -34.26
C PHE A 430 18.26 -12.59 -33.58
N GLY A 431 17.98 -11.39 -33.08
CA GLY A 431 18.95 -10.58 -32.34
C GLY A 431 19.43 -11.23 -31.04
N VAL A 432 18.52 -11.87 -30.29
CA VAL A 432 18.86 -12.60 -29.06
C VAL A 432 19.73 -13.82 -29.37
N ASN A 433 19.35 -14.63 -30.36
CA ASN A 433 20.12 -15.81 -30.75
C ASN A 433 21.51 -15.42 -31.25
N SER A 434 21.61 -14.39 -32.10
CA SER A 434 22.91 -13.87 -32.57
C SER A 434 23.80 -13.33 -31.45
N LEU A 435 23.22 -12.77 -30.38
CA LEU A 435 23.99 -12.25 -29.24
C LEU A 435 24.55 -13.35 -28.32
N PHE A 436 23.87 -14.50 -28.21
CA PHE A 436 24.17 -15.51 -27.21
C PHE A 436 24.64 -16.85 -27.76
N GLU A 437 24.32 -17.19 -28.99
CA GLU A 437 24.84 -18.38 -29.65
C GLU A 437 26.20 -18.06 -30.27
N SER A 438 27.21 -18.84 -29.88
CA SER A 438 28.49 -18.86 -30.59
C SER A 438 28.42 -19.93 -31.66
N ASP A 439 28.77 -19.60 -32.90
CA ASP A 439 28.90 -20.57 -34.00
C ASP A 439 29.87 -21.73 -33.68
N LYS A 440 30.71 -21.61 -32.64
CA LYS A 440 31.69 -22.63 -32.21
C LYS A 440 31.14 -23.69 -31.25
N SER A 441 29.97 -23.50 -30.65
CA SER A 441 29.42 -24.43 -29.66
C SER A 441 27.90 -24.52 -29.75
N ARG A 442 27.39 -25.22 -30.76
CA ARG A 442 25.98 -25.65 -30.82
C ARG A 442 25.82 -27.00 -30.13
N GLN A 443 24.98 -27.05 -29.11
CA GLN A 443 24.49 -28.31 -28.55
C GLN A 443 23.25 -28.71 -29.36
N SER A 444 23.39 -29.68 -30.25
CA SER A 444 22.28 -30.18 -31.07
C SER A 444 21.42 -31.13 -30.25
N SER A 445 20.09 -30.98 -30.29
CA SER A 445 19.17 -32.01 -29.79
C SER A 445 19.15 -33.21 -30.75
N LEU A 446 19.00 -34.42 -30.19
CA LEU A 446 18.90 -35.67 -30.98
C LEU A 446 17.69 -35.67 -31.92
N ASP A 447 16.64 -34.92 -31.58
CA ASP A 447 15.41 -34.78 -32.36
C ASP A 447 15.59 -34.05 -33.70
N LEU A 448 16.72 -33.38 -33.93
CA LEU A 448 17.07 -32.77 -35.22
C LEU A 448 17.60 -33.79 -36.24
N PHE A 449 17.91 -35.01 -35.80
CA PHE A 449 18.49 -36.08 -36.62
C PHE A 449 17.52 -37.27 -36.84
N LEU A 450 16.30 -37.19 -36.29
CA LEU A 450 15.18 -38.08 -36.54
C LEU A 450 14.16 -37.35 -37.42
#